data_AF-A0A357CDW6-F1
#
_entry.id   AF-A0A357CDW6-F1
#
_cell.length_a   1.000
_cell.length_b   1.000
_cell.length_c   1.000
_cell.angle_alpha   90.00
_cell.angle_beta   90.00
_cell.angle_gamma   90.00
#
_symmetry.space_group_name_H-M   'P 1'
#
loop_
_entity.id
_entity.type
_entity.pdbx_description
1 polymer ?
#
loop_
_entity_poly.entity_id
_entity_poly.type
_entity_poly.pdbx_seq_one_letter_code
_entity_poly.pdbx_strand_id
1 'polypeptide(L)'
;YSGDLILVISLFALGRFLIALVGLDAASAFGGMGSSREMLISALAEPAALLALFTVAIPAGSTNLGRVAHFAMQEGWGDFALPRLLALIAFAIVILAETGRIPVDNPDTHLELTMVHEGMVLDLSGRHLAWVQWGTSVKQLLLFVLLTTAFLSGPFEGVAAVAFRLGEVVLIVLAIALIESTLAKMRLFKVPGLLGAAFLLALFAMVAQLATGG
;
A
#
# COMPACT_ATOMS: atom_id res chain seq x y z
N TYR A 1 14.11 -9.49 -15.80
CA TYR A 1 13.58 -10.42 -14.77
C TYR A 1 13.68 -9.90 -13.33
N SER A 2 14.46 -8.85 -13.03
CA SER A 2 14.44 -8.18 -11.72
C SER A 2 13.34 -7.11 -11.65
N GLY A 3 12.43 -7.22 -10.69
CA GLY A 3 11.43 -6.18 -10.38
C GLY A 3 10.09 -6.30 -11.11
N ASP A 4 9.54 -7.52 -11.23
CA ASP A 4 8.18 -7.71 -11.73
C ASP A 4 7.13 -7.25 -10.70
N LEU A 5 6.13 -6.52 -11.17
CA LEU A 5 5.04 -5.98 -10.37
C LEU A 5 4.28 -7.05 -9.59
N ILE A 6 3.90 -8.14 -10.27
CA ILE A 6 3.07 -9.20 -9.67
C ILE A 6 3.86 -9.87 -8.56
N LEU A 7 5.15 -10.16 -8.80
CA LEU A 7 6.04 -10.71 -7.79
C LEU A 7 6.11 -9.83 -6.53
N VAL A 8 6.24 -8.51 -6.68
CA VAL A 8 6.32 -7.58 -5.54
C VAL A 8 5.04 -7.61 -4.70
N ILE A 9 3.86 -7.56 -5.35
CA ILE A 9 2.58 -7.63 -4.64
C ILE A 9 2.39 -9.00 -3.97
N SER A 10 2.74 -10.10 -4.65
CA SER A 10 2.68 -11.44 -4.09
C SER A 10 3.61 -11.62 -2.89
N LEU A 11 4.77 -10.95 -2.85
CA LEU A 11 5.67 -10.97 -1.68
C LEU A 11 5.03 -10.26 -0.46
N PHE A 12 4.31 -9.16 -0.68
CA PHE A 12 3.55 -8.52 0.40
C PHE A 12 2.40 -9.40 0.90
N ALA A 13 1.69 -10.08 -0.03
CA ALA A 13 0.67 -11.07 0.33
C ALA A 13 1.26 -12.24 1.15
N LEU A 14 2.41 -12.76 0.76
CA LEU A 14 3.13 -13.80 1.51
C LEU A 14 3.54 -13.31 2.91
N GLY A 15 4.07 -12.08 3.01
CA GLY A 15 4.41 -11.49 4.30
C GLY A 15 3.21 -11.39 5.25
N ARG A 16 2.06 -10.93 4.75
CA ARG A 16 0.79 -10.89 5.52
C ARG A 16 0.33 -12.27 5.96
N PHE A 17 0.39 -13.25 5.06
CA PHE A 17 0.06 -14.63 5.39
C PHE A 17 0.92 -15.17 6.53
N LEU A 18 2.23 -14.93 6.50
CA LEU A 18 3.15 -15.35 7.56
C LEU A 18 2.84 -14.65 8.90
N ILE A 19 2.54 -13.35 8.90
CA ILE A 19 2.15 -12.63 10.13
C ILE A 19 0.81 -13.13 10.68
N ALA A 20 -0.16 -13.44 9.82
CA ALA A 20 -1.42 -14.05 10.25
C ALA A 20 -1.20 -15.44 10.87
N LEU A 21 -0.26 -16.24 10.34
CA LEU A 21 0.11 -17.51 10.99
C LEU A 21 0.74 -17.30 12.36
N VAL A 22 1.57 -16.27 12.55
CA VAL A 22 2.14 -15.92 13.86
C VAL A 22 1.03 -15.56 14.86
N GLY A 23 0.02 -14.79 14.44
CA GLY A 23 -1.14 -14.47 15.28
C GLY A 23 -1.98 -15.69 15.64
N LEU A 24 -2.04 -16.70 14.77
CA LEU A 24 -2.76 -17.95 15.03
C LEU A 24 -1.96 -18.94 15.90
N ASP A 25 -0.64 -18.95 15.79
CA ASP A 25 0.26 -19.85 16.54
C ASP A 25 0.19 -19.62 18.05
N ALA A 26 0.02 -18.36 18.47
CA ALA A 26 -0.14 -18.03 19.87
C ALA A 26 -1.47 -18.52 20.49
N ALA A 27 -2.42 -18.98 19.66
CA ALA A 27 -3.72 -19.52 20.06
C ALA A 27 -4.54 -18.59 21.00
N SER A 28 -4.27 -17.29 20.97
CA SER A 28 -4.99 -16.28 21.75
C SER A 28 -6.25 -15.82 21.01
N ALA A 29 -7.27 -15.40 21.76
CA ALA A 29 -8.52 -14.91 21.18
C ALA A 29 -8.29 -13.67 20.28
N PHE A 30 -7.37 -12.80 20.67
CA PHE A 30 -7.02 -11.59 19.91
C PHE A 30 -6.22 -11.91 18.64
N GLY A 31 -5.27 -12.85 18.70
CA GLY A 31 -4.49 -13.29 17.55
C GLY A 31 -5.37 -13.84 16.42
N GLY A 32 -6.33 -14.70 16.75
CA GLY A 32 -7.30 -15.22 15.78
C GLY A 32 -8.22 -14.15 15.20
N MET A 33 -8.74 -13.24 16.03
CA MET A 33 -9.58 -12.14 15.58
C MET A 33 -8.82 -11.15 14.68
N GLY A 34 -7.59 -10.78 15.04
CA GLY A 34 -6.73 -9.89 14.24
C GLY A 34 -6.38 -10.51 12.89
N SER A 35 -5.95 -11.77 12.90
CA SER A 35 -5.61 -12.52 11.68
C SER A 35 -6.79 -12.64 10.71
N SER A 36 -7.99 -12.96 11.22
CA SER A 36 -9.20 -13.05 10.38
C SER A 36 -9.55 -11.71 9.71
N ARG A 37 -9.42 -10.61 10.45
CA ARG A 37 -9.70 -9.26 9.94
C ARG A 37 -8.66 -8.82 8.91
N GLU A 38 -7.39 -9.08 9.18
CA GLU A 38 -6.30 -8.77 8.27
C GLU A 38 -6.49 -9.50 6.93
N MET A 39 -6.83 -10.79 6.96
CA MET A 39 -7.10 -11.54 5.73
C MET A 39 -8.30 -10.99 4.94
N LEU A 40 -9.34 -10.50 5.63
CA LEU A 40 -10.48 -9.85 4.98
C LEU A 40 -10.07 -8.53 4.29
N ILE A 41 -9.29 -7.70 4.96
CA ILE A 41 -8.78 -6.43 4.42
C ILE A 41 -7.86 -6.72 3.23
N SER A 42 -6.92 -7.65 3.39
CA SER A 42 -5.96 -8.07 2.36
C SER A 42 -6.65 -8.57 1.10
N ALA A 43 -7.70 -9.39 1.24
CA ALA A 43 -8.43 -9.97 0.10
C ALA A 43 -9.08 -8.91 -0.81
N LEU A 44 -9.39 -7.71 -0.27
CA LEU A 44 -9.92 -6.58 -1.05
C LEU A 44 -8.80 -5.62 -1.49
N ALA A 45 -7.79 -5.41 -0.65
CA ALA A 45 -6.70 -4.49 -0.92
C ALA A 45 -5.78 -4.97 -2.06
N GLU A 46 -5.49 -6.28 -2.13
CA GLU A 46 -4.60 -6.85 -3.14
C GLU A 46 -5.07 -6.68 -4.59
N PRO A 47 -6.31 -7.04 -4.96
CA PRO A 47 -6.79 -6.81 -6.32
C PRO A 47 -6.87 -5.31 -6.67
N ALA A 48 -7.20 -4.45 -5.71
CA ALA A 48 -7.20 -2.99 -5.91
C ALA A 48 -5.77 -2.47 -6.20
N ALA A 49 -4.76 -2.96 -5.48
CA ALA A 49 -3.36 -2.62 -5.71
C ALA A 49 -2.90 -3.02 -7.12
N LEU A 50 -3.21 -4.24 -7.53
CA LEU A 50 -2.84 -4.77 -8.85
C LEU A 50 -3.46 -3.93 -9.97
N LEU A 51 -4.75 -3.61 -9.89
CA LEU A 51 -5.41 -2.79 -10.91
C LEU A 51 -4.83 -1.37 -10.99
N ALA A 52 -4.54 -0.76 -9.83
CA ALA A 52 -3.96 0.57 -9.79
C ALA A 52 -2.56 0.60 -10.44
N LEU A 53 -1.73 -0.41 -10.14
CA LEU A 53 -0.39 -0.51 -10.71
C LEU A 53 -0.39 -0.97 -12.17
N PHE A 54 -1.36 -1.80 -12.59
CA PHE A 54 -1.53 -2.13 -14.00
C PHE A 54 -1.92 -0.91 -14.84
N THR A 55 -2.69 0.02 -14.27
CA THR A 55 -3.05 1.26 -14.97
C THR A 55 -1.80 2.01 -15.46
N VAL A 56 -0.74 2.09 -14.66
CA VAL A 56 0.53 2.72 -15.06
C VAL A 56 1.47 1.79 -15.83
N ALA A 57 1.30 0.47 -15.70
CA ALA A 57 2.08 -0.52 -16.43
C ALA A 57 1.69 -0.66 -17.91
N ILE A 58 0.41 -0.41 -18.24
CA ILE A 58 -0.14 -0.53 -19.60
C ILE A 58 0.60 0.39 -20.59
N PRO A 59 0.64 1.73 -20.41
CA PRO A 59 1.35 2.60 -21.34
C PRO A 59 2.87 2.38 -21.35
N ALA A 60 3.46 1.86 -20.26
CA ALA A 60 4.86 1.44 -20.22
C ALA A 60 5.13 0.12 -21.00
N GLY A 61 4.09 -0.61 -21.40
CA GLY A 61 4.18 -1.89 -22.12
C GLY A 61 4.88 -2.99 -21.33
N SER A 62 4.96 -2.88 -20.00
CA SER A 62 5.72 -3.81 -19.17
C SER A 62 5.27 -3.81 -17.71
N THR A 63 5.28 -4.99 -17.10
CA THR A 63 5.11 -5.17 -15.64
C THR A 63 6.42 -4.97 -14.87
N ASN A 64 7.53 -4.67 -15.55
CA ASN A 64 8.79 -4.38 -14.89
C ASN A 64 8.78 -2.99 -14.27
N LEU A 65 8.87 -2.90 -12.94
CA LEU A 65 8.81 -1.64 -12.20
C LEU A 65 9.90 -0.64 -12.62
N GLY A 66 11.07 -1.10 -13.03
CA GLY A 66 12.12 -0.23 -13.56
C GLY A 66 11.72 0.41 -14.89
N ARG A 67 11.05 -0.33 -15.78
CA ARG A 67 10.52 0.21 -17.03
C ARG A 67 9.33 1.14 -16.80
N VAL A 68 8.44 0.80 -15.87
CA VAL A 68 7.32 1.67 -15.47
C VAL A 68 7.84 2.99 -14.91
N ALA A 69 8.81 2.96 -14.01
CA ALA A 69 9.41 4.17 -13.45
C ALA A 69 10.11 5.02 -14.53
N HIS A 70 10.87 4.39 -15.44
CA HIS A 70 11.53 5.09 -16.54
C HIS A 70 10.51 5.73 -17.50
N PHE A 71 9.44 5.02 -17.84
CA PHE A 71 8.35 5.59 -18.65
C PHE A 71 7.70 6.79 -17.95
N ALA A 72 7.39 6.65 -16.65
CA ALA A 72 6.81 7.72 -15.86
C ALA A 72 7.70 8.98 -15.79
N MET A 73 9.03 8.82 -15.85
CA MET A 73 9.98 9.95 -15.94
C MET A 73 9.93 10.66 -17.29
N GLN A 74 9.76 9.91 -18.39
CA GLN A 74 9.73 10.44 -19.75
C GLN A 74 8.44 11.20 -20.07
N GLU A 75 7.31 10.71 -19.55
CA GLU A 75 5.99 11.34 -19.70
C GLU A 75 5.92 12.71 -18.98
N GLY A 76 6.78 12.92 -17.98
CA GLY A 76 6.81 14.16 -17.20
C GLY A 76 5.54 14.38 -16.39
N TRP A 77 5.33 15.62 -15.92
CA TRP A 77 4.16 15.99 -15.12
C TRP A 77 3.03 16.64 -15.94
N GLY A 78 3.28 16.89 -17.23
CA GLY A 78 2.38 17.62 -18.12
C GLY A 78 1.14 16.80 -18.51
N ASP A 79 1.29 15.49 -18.68
CA ASP A 79 0.21 14.56 -19.03
C ASP A 79 -0.23 13.74 -17.81
N PHE A 80 -0.52 14.40 -16.69
CA PHE A 80 -1.15 13.73 -15.54
C PHE A 80 -2.61 13.37 -15.87
N ALA A 81 -2.78 12.32 -16.68
CA ALA A 81 -4.05 11.89 -17.20
C ALA A 81 -4.99 11.44 -16.06
N LEU A 82 -6.29 11.66 -16.25
CA LEU A 82 -7.32 11.26 -15.29
C LEU A 82 -7.20 9.78 -14.83
N PRO A 83 -6.90 8.80 -15.70
CA PRO A 83 -6.66 7.41 -15.29
C PRO A 83 -5.54 7.29 -14.23
N ARG A 84 -4.41 7.96 -14.44
CA ARG A 84 -3.26 7.92 -13.53
C ARG A 84 -3.60 8.51 -12.16
N LEU A 85 -4.38 9.60 -12.13
CA LEU A 85 -4.85 10.21 -10.88
C LEU A 85 -5.80 9.28 -10.11
N LEU A 86 -6.76 8.65 -10.79
CA LEU A 86 -7.69 7.71 -10.15
C LEU A 86 -6.94 6.49 -9.59
N ALA A 87 -5.98 5.95 -10.33
CA ALA A 87 -5.13 4.86 -9.86
C ALA A 87 -4.23 5.28 -8.69
N LEU A 88 -3.67 6.50 -8.71
CA LEU A 88 -2.90 7.04 -7.59
C LEU A 88 -3.75 7.10 -6.31
N ILE A 89 -4.97 7.63 -6.39
CA ILE A 89 -5.88 7.73 -5.24
C ILE A 89 -6.24 6.33 -4.73
N ALA A 90 -6.58 5.41 -5.64
CA ALA A 90 -6.88 4.02 -5.28
C ALA A 90 -5.70 3.35 -4.57
N PHE A 91 -4.48 3.51 -5.10
CA PHE A 91 -3.28 2.94 -4.52
C PHE A 91 -2.94 3.57 -3.16
N ALA A 92 -3.13 4.89 -3.00
CA ALA A 92 -2.95 5.56 -1.72
C ALA A 92 -3.91 5.02 -0.63
N ILE A 93 -5.17 4.75 -0.97
CA ILE A 93 -6.13 4.11 -0.05
C ILE A 93 -5.65 2.71 0.34
N VAL A 94 -5.15 1.92 -0.62
CA VAL A 94 -4.59 0.59 -0.34
C VAL A 94 -3.37 0.68 0.56
N ILE A 95 -2.48 1.66 0.38
CA ILE A 95 -1.32 1.86 1.26
C ILE A 95 -1.76 2.12 2.70
N LEU A 96 -2.78 2.96 2.93
CA LEU A 96 -3.30 3.20 4.29
C LEU A 96 -3.80 1.90 4.93
N ALA A 97 -4.50 1.06 4.16
CA ALA A 97 -4.96 -0.23 4.64
C ALA A 97 -3.81 -1.18 4.96
N GLU A 98 -2.82 -1.27 4.07
CA GLU A 98 -1.66 -2.16 4.22
C GLU A 98 -0.69 -1.74 5.30
N THR A 99 -0.63 -0.47 5.62
CA THR A 99 0.25 0.05 6.68
C THR A 99 -0.46 0.13 8.03
N GLY A 100 -1.73 -0.27 8.10
CA GLY A 100 -2.53 -0.25 9.32
C GLY A 100 -2.72 1.16 9.88
N ARG A 101 -2.67 2.19 9.03
CA ARG A 101 -2.78 3.59 9.45
C ARG A 101 -4.24 4.07 9.47
N ILE A 102 -4.46 5.17 10.20
CA ILE A 102 -5.76 5.83 10.26
C ILE A 102 -6.10 6.32 8.84
N PRO A 103 -7.32 6.10 8.33
CA PRO A 103 -8.53 5.72 9.07
C PRO A 103 -8.84 4.21 9.14
N VAL A 104 -7.97 3.34 8.62
CA VAL A 104 -8.25 1.90 8.51
C VAL A 104 -8.00 1.15 9.82
N ASP A 105 -6.80 1.31 10.38
CA ASP A 105 -6.45 0.79 11.70
C ASP A 105 -5.63 1.85 12.46
N ASN A 106 -5.24 1.56 13.70
CA ASN A 106 -4.33 2.40 14.47
C ASN A 106 -3.29 1.51 15.19
N PRO A 107 -1.99 1.63 14.88
CA PRO A 107 -0.96 0.83 15.54
C PRO A 107 -0.77 1.19 17.02
N ASP A 108 -1.11 2.41 17.42
CA ASP A 108 -0.90 2.90 18.79
C ASP A 108 -2.04 2.47 19.74
N THR A 109 -3.08 1.86 19.19
CA THR A 109 -4.18 1.35 19.99
C THR A 109 -3.86 -0.05 20.51
N HIS A 110 -3.55 -0.14 21.80
CA HIS A 110 -3.49 -1.42 22.51
C HIS A 110 -4.82 -1.73 23.19
N LEU A 111 -5.23 -3.01 23.18
CA LEU A 111 -6.39 -3.53 23.92
C LEU A 111 -7.79 -3.06 23.44
N GLU A 112 -7.92 -2.55 22.21
CA GLU A 112 -9.25 -2.42 21.58
C GLU A 112 -9.72 -3.76 21.00
N LEU A 113 -10.97 -4.12 21.25
CA LEU A 113 -11.60 -5.30 20.66
C LEU A 113 -11.59 -5.29 19.11
N THR A 114 -11.36 -4.12 18.50
CA THR A 114 -11.30 -3.85 17.06
C THR A 114 -9.88 -3.80 16.50
N MET A 115 -8.85 -4.20 17.27
CA MET A 115 -7.48 -4.29 16.76
C MET A 115 -7.37 -5.26 15.58
N VAL A 116 -6.54 -4.92 14.59
CA VAL A 116 -6.22 -5.79 13.46
C VAL A 116 -4.74 -6.17 13.50
N HIS A 117 -3.86 -5.21 13.20
CA HIS A 117 -2.42 -5.46 13.11
C HIS A 117 -1.82 -5.81 14.47
N GLU A 118 -2.11 -4.98 15.47
CA GLU A 118 -1.60 -5.16 16.83
C GLU A 118 -2.09 -6.49 17.44
N GLY A 119 -3.29 -6.95 17.07
CA GLY A 119 -3.87 -8.22 17.52
C GLY A 119 -3.02 -9.44 17.19
N MET A 120 -2.31 -9.42 16.06
CA MET A 120 -1.50 -10.55 15.60
C MET A 120 -0.13 -10.63 16.29
N VAL A 121 0.33 -9.57 16.94
CA VAL A 121 1.70 -9.46 17.49
C VAL A 121 1.75 -9.36 19.01
N LEU A 122 0.60 -9.35 19.69
CA LEU A 122 0.51 -9.22 21.16
C LEU A 122 1.36 -10.21 21.95
N ASP A 123 1.46 -11.44 21.44
CA ASP A 123 2.17 -12.53 22.12
C ASP A 123 3.68 -12.53 21.81
N LEU A 124 4.14 -11.65 20.92
CA LEU A 124 5.56 -11.47 20.60
C LEU A 124 6.23 -10.51 21.59
N SER A 125 7.48 -10.80 21.93
CA SER A 125 8.28 -9.93 22.80
C SER A 125 9.75 -9.87 22.39
N GLY A 126 10.45 -8.84 22.89
CA GLY A 126 11.89 -8.66 22.72
C GLY A 126 12.33 -8.70 21.26
N ARG A 127 13.28 -9.60 20.96
CA ARG A 127 13.87 -9.72 19.61
C ARG A 127 12.86 -10.07 18.52
N HIS A 128 11.84 -10.86 18.84
CA HIS A 128 10.87 -11.31 17.84
C HIS A 128 9.94 -10.18 17.43
N LEU A 129 9.48 -9.39 18.41
CA LEU A 129 8.73 -8.17 18.16
C LEU A 129 9.55 -7.15 17.35
N ALA A 130 10.84 -6.97 17.69
CA ALA A 130 11.72 -6.04 16.99
C ALA A 130 11.85 -6.37 15.49
N TRP A 131 11.99 -7.66 15.12
CA TRP A 131 12.03 -8.07 13.71
C TRP A 131 10.74 -7.77 12.98
N VAL A 132 9.58 -8.00 13.61
CA VAL A 132 8.28 -7.71 13.00
C VAL A 132 8.09 -6.20 12.81
N GLN A 133 8.40 -5.39 13.82
CA GLN A 133 8.31 -3.93 13.73
C GLN A 133 9.27 -3.33 12.69
N TRP A 134 10.47 -3.90 12.56
CA TRP A 134 11.39 -3.50 11.50
C TRP A 134 10.85 -3.88 10.13
N GLY A 135 10.30 -5.09 9.99
CA GLY A 135 9.65 -5.55 8.76
C GLY A 135 8.46 -4.68 8.34
N THR A 136 7.60 -4.27 9.28
CA THR A 136 6.48 -3.35 8.99
C THR A 136 6.96 -1.97 8.57
N SER A 137 8.03 -1.46 9.19
CA SER A 137 8.66 -0.20 8.81
C SER A 137 9.26 -0.26 7.40
N VAL A 138 9.93 -1.36 7.05
CA VAL A 138 10.47 -1.60 5.70
C VAL A 138 9.32 -1.73 4.68
N LYS A 139 8.25 -2.47 5.00
CA LYS A 139 7.04 -2.58 4.16
C LYS A 139 6.46 -1.20 3.86
N GLN A 140 6.28 -0.37 4.88
CA GLN A 140 5.76 0.99 4.75
C GLN A 140 6.64 1.85 3.83
N LEU A 141 7.96 1.83 4.03
CA LEU A 141 8.89 2.56 3.19
C LEU A 141 8.84 2.08 1.72
N LEU A 142 8.81 0.77 1.50
CA LEU A 142 8.74 0.19 0.16
C LEU A 142 7.46 0.59 -0.57
N LEU A 143 6.32 0.62 0.12
CA LEU A 143 5.04 1.07 -0.46
C LEU A 143 5.08 2.56 -0.83
N PHE A 144 5.70 3.41 -0.03
CA PHE A 144 5.85 4.84 -0.35
C PHE A 144 6.79 5.06 -1.54
N VAL A 145 7.91 4.34 -1.57
CA VAL A 145 8.82 4.36 -2.73
C VAL A 145 8.11 3.83 -3.98
N LEU A 146 7.33 2.76 -3.87
CA LEU A 146 6.56 2.21 -4.99
C LEU A 146 5.53 3.21 -5.52
N LEU A 147 4.80 3.92 -4.65
CA LEU A 147 3.85 4.95 -5.06
C LEU A 147 4.55 6.10 -5.80
N THR A 148 5.64 6.62 -5.25
CA THR A 148 6.36 7.75 -5.87
C THR A 148 7.02 7.33 -7.19
N THR A 149 7.63 6.14 -7.24
CA THR A 149 8.28 5.61 -8.44
C THR A 149 7.32 5.27 -9.56
N ALA A 150 6.15 4.71 -9.24
CA ALA A 150 5.17 4.33 -10.25
C ALA A 150 4.32 5.52 -10.72
N PHE A 151 3.99 6.47 -9.83
CA PHE A 151 3.00 7.51 -10.14
C PHE A 151 3.55 8.94 -10.20
N LEU A 152 4.66 9.26 -9.55
CA LEU A 152 5.14 10.66 -9.39
C LEU A 152 6.56 10.91 -9.91
N SER A 153 7.18 9.93 -10.58
CA SER A 153 8.57 10.04 -11.03
C SER A 153 8.87 11.31 -11.83
N GLY A 154 9.83 12.10 -11.31
CA GLY A 154 10.36 13.30 -11.95
C GLY A 154 11.60 13.02 -12.82
N PRO A 155 11.99 13.95 -13.70
CA PRO A 155 13.04 13.76 -14.70
C PRO A 155 14.47 13.92 -14.15
N PHE A 156 14.70 13.63 -12.87
CA PHE A 156 16.00 13.80 -12.23
C PHE A 156 16.82 12.52 -12.27
N GLU A 157 18.14 12.64 -12.37
CA GLU A 157 19.09 11.52 -12.37
C GLU A 157 20.15 11.66 -11.25
N GLY A 158 20.82 10.55 -10.93
CA GLY A 158 21.93 10.52 -9.97
C GLY A 158 21.54 10.94 -8.55
N VAL A 159 22.38 11.75 -7.90
CA VAL A 159 22.17 12.20 -6.51
C VAL A 159 20.92 13.09 -6.39
N ALA A 160 20.61 13.87 -7.43
CA ALA A 160 19.41 14.71 -7.45
C ALA A 160 18.13 13.86 -7.44
N ALA A 161 18.11 12.72 -8.12
CA ALA A 161 16.99 11.78 -8.08
C ALA A 161 16.73 11.25 -6.66
N VAL A 162 17.80 10.93 -5.91
CA VAL A 162 17.69 10.44 -4.53
C VAL A 162 17.11 11.52 -3.62
N ALA A 163 17.63 12.74 -3.70
CA ALA A 163 17.12 13.86 -2.91
C ALA A 163 15.65 14.18 -3.24
N PHE A 164 15.30 14.14 -4.52
CA PHE A 164 13.93 14.35 -4.98
C PHE A 164 12.98 13.27 -4.44
N ARG A 165 13.38 12.00 -4.54
CA ARG A 165 12.59 10.86 -4.04
C ARG A 165 12.39 10.94 -2.52
N LEU A 166 13.43 11.32 -1.78
CA LEU A 166 13.32 11.55 -0.34
C LEU A 166 12.31 12.66 -0.03
N GLY A 167 12.31 13.74 -0.81
CA GLY A 167 11.33 14.82 -0.69
C GLY A 167 9.88 14.35 -0.87
N GLU A 168 9.61 13.51 -1.87
CA GLU A 168 8.26 12.97 -2.08
C GLU A 168 7.83 11.99 -0.99
N VAL A 169 8.74 11.13 -0.51
CA VAL A 169 8.46 10.24 0.61
C VAL A 169 8.14 11.05 1.87
N VAL A 170 8.90 12.12 2.13
CA VAL A 170 8.61 13.05 3.24
C VAL A 170 7.23 13.69 3.06
N LEU A 171 6.86 14.09 1.85
CA LEU A 171 5.53 14.64 1.56
C LEU A 171 4.41 13.64 1.87
N ILE A 172 4.58 12.36 1.49
CA ILE A 172 3.62 11.29 1.81
C ILE A 172 3.52 11.10 3.31
N VAL A 173 4.64 11.08 4.03
CA VAL A 173 4.67 10.98 5.49
C VAL A 173 3.91 12.13 6.13
N LEU A 174 4.12 13.37 5.67
CA LEU A 174 3.39 14.54 6.16
C LEU A 174 1.88 14.45 5.85
N ALA A 175 1.51 13.95 4.67
CA ALA A 175 0.11 13.75 4.32
C ALA A 175 -0.56 12.70 5.22
N ILE A 176 0.12 11.59 5.50
CA ILE A 176 -0.37 10.56 6.42
C ILE A 176 -0.45 11.11 7.85
N ALA A 177 0.56 11.84 8.32
CA ALA A 177 0.53 12.47 9.64
C ALA A 177 -0.65 13.45 9.78
N LEU A 178 -0.97 14.22 8.73
CA LEU A 178 -2.14 15.08 8.71
C LEU A 178 -3.44 14.28 8.77
N ILE A 179 -3.55 13.18 8.02
CA ILE A 179 -4.70 12.27 8.06
C ILE A 179 -4.88 11.68 9.46
N GLU A 180 -3.81 11.16 10.05
CA GLU A 180 -3.82 10.59 11.41
C GLU A 180 -4.19 11.63 12.48
N SER A 181 -3.82 12.90 12.28
CA SER A 181 -4.12 13.99 13.20
C SER A 181 -5.55 14.56 13.05
N THR A 182 -6.19 14.36 11.89
CA THR A 182 -7.49 14.99 11.56
C THR A 182 -8.65 14.00 11.50
N LEU A 183 -8.39 12.73 11.23
CA LEU A 183 -9.41 11.69 11.14
C LEU A 183 -9.36 10.76 12.36
N ALA A 184 -10.51 10.17 12.66
CA ALA A 184 -10.61 9.09 13.63
C ALA A 184 -10.58 7.72 12.95
N LYS A 185 -10.18 6.70 13.70
CA LYS A 185 -10.27 5.29 13.28
C LYS A 185 -11.71 4.94 12.87
N MET A 186 -11.88 4.37 11.68
CA MET A 186 -13.18 3.92 11.21
C MET A 186 -13.64 2.65 11.94
N ARG A 187 -14.96 2.45 11.97
CA ARG A 187 -15.52 1.16 12.35
C ARG A 187 -15.10 0.11 11.32
N LEU A 188 -14.67 -1.06 11.80
CA LEU A 188 -14.22 -2.19 10.99
C LEU A 188 -15.18 -2.52 9.82
N PHE A 189 -16.49 -2.50 10.06
CA PHE A 189 -17.50 -2.79 9.03
C PHE A 189 -17.56 -1.78 7.88
N LYS A 190 -16.95 -0.59 8.01
CA LYS A 190 -16.84 0.40 6.93
C LYS A 190 -15.59 0.21 6.07
N VAL A 191 -14.57 -0.51 6.56
CA VAL A 191 -13.30 -0.74 5.85
C VAL A 191 -13.53 -1.47 4.50
N PRO A 192 -14.38 -2.51 4.41
CA PRO A 192 -14.68 -3.15 3.12
C PRO A 192 -15.29 -2.19 2.10
N GLY A 193 -16.10 -1.22 2.55
CA GLY A 193 -16.66 -0.19 1.69
C GLY A 193 -15.60 0.76 1.13
N LEU A 194 -14.64 1.18 1.96
CA LEU A 194 -13.50 2.01 1.52
C LEU A 194 -12.62 1.27 0.51
N LEU A 195 -12.30 0.01 0.77
CA LEU A 195 -11.51 -0.82 -0.15
C LEU A 195 -12.28 -1.16 -1.43
N GLY A 196 -13.59 -1.36 -1.34
CA GLY A 196 -14.46 -1.49 -2.51
C GLY A 196 -14.43 -0.23 -3.38
N ALA A 197 -14.44 0.97 -2.77
CA ALA A 197 -14.27 2.21 -3.50
C ALA A 197 -12.88 2.31 -4.16
N ALA A 198 -11.81 1.93 -3.46
CA ALA A 198 -10.46 1.87 -4.04
C ALA A 198 -10.39 0.90 -5.23
N PHE A 199 -10.99 -0.29 -5.10
CA PHE A 199 -11.09 -1.25 -6.20
C PHE A 199 -11.82 -0.68 -7.40
N LEU A 200 -12.97 -0.03 -7.19
CA LEU A 200 -13.73 0.60 -8.28
C LEU A 200 -12.94 1.74 -8.93
N LEU A 201 -12.29 2.60 -8.15
CA LEU A 201 -11.43 3.66 -8.67
C LEU A 201 -10.30 3.09 -9.54
N ALA A 202 -9.62 2.05 -9.07
CA ALA A 202 -8.56 1.37 -9.81
C ALA A 202 -9.08 0.68 -11.09
N LEU A 203 -10.27 0.08 -11.03
CA LEU A 203 -10.91 -0.53 -12.18
C LEU A 203 -11.29 0.52 -13.24
N PHE A 204 -11.92 1.61 -12.82
CA PHE A 204 -12.25 2.74 -13.70
C PHE A 204 -11.00 3.36 -14.32
N ALA A 205 -9.94 3.53 -13.52
CA ALA A 205 -8.65 4.00 -13.99
C ALA A 205 -8.10 3.11 -15.10
N MET A 206 -8.05 1.79 -14.88
CA MET A 206 -7.52 0.84 -15.85
C MET A 206 -8.36 0.81 -17.15
N VAL A 207 -9.68 0.80 -17.03
CA VAL A 207 -10.59 0.82 -18.20
C VAL A 207 -10.45 2.12 -18.98
N ALA A 208 -10.37 3.26 -18.29
CA ALA A 208 -10.18 4.54 -18.93
C ALA A 208 -8.83 4.62 -19.64
N GLN A 209 -7.76 4.09 -19.05
CA GLN A 209 -6.44 4.01 -19.67
C GLN A 209 -6.46 3.19 -20.96
N LEU A 210 -7.15 2.04 -20.95
CA LEU A 210 -7.32 1.20 -22.15
C LEU A 210 -8.13 1.92 -23.23
N ALA A 211 -9.15 2.69 -22.84
CA ALA A 211 -10.01 3.43 -23.77
C ALA A 211 -9.31 4.63 -24.42
N THR A 212 -8.37 5.29 -23.71
CA THR A 212 -7.59 6.41 -24.24
C THR A 212 -6.43 5.99 -25.15
N GLY A 213 -6.28 4.69 -25.41
CA GLY A 213 -5.19 4.13 -26.21
C GLY A 213 -3.97 3.87 -25.33
N GLY A 214 -3.92 2.67 -24.74
CA GLY A 214 -2.70 2.12 -24.15
C GLY A 214 -1.63 1.79 -25.19
#